data_AF-I0XCM9-F1
#
_entry.id   AF-I0XCM9-F1
#
_cell.length_a   1.000
_cell.length_b   1.000
_cell.length_c   1.000
_cell.angle_alpha   90.00
_cell.angle_beta   90.00
_cell.angle_gamma   90.00
#
_symmetry.space_group_name_H-M   'P 1'
#
loop_
_entity.id
_entity.type
_entity.pdbx_description
1 polymer ?
#
loop_
_entity_poly.entity_id
_entity_poly.type
_entity_poly.pdbx_seq_one_letter_code
_entity_poly.pdbx_strand_id
1 'polypeptide(L)' 'MSKNHRGAGIRTLPAKGRGTCAICGKTDIKVLYEKDIDGKTVKICKFCNANLKNKAKVEARKAKPAEESAEAPAESAE' A
#
# COMPACT_ATOMS: atom_id res chain seq x y z
N MET A 1 -0.48 18.05 -8.47
CA MET A 1 -0.97 17.04 -7.50
C MET A 1 -2.42 17.34 -7.16
N SER A 2 -3.36 16.89 -7.99
CA SER A 2 -4.77 17.07 -7.69
C SER A 2 -5.13 16.27 -6.42
N LYS A 3 -5.71 16.95 -5.43
CA LYS A 3 -6.14 16.36 -4.15
C LYS A 3 -7.45 15.60 -4.34
N ASN A 4 -7.57 14.73 -5.35
CA ASN A 4 -8.82 14.00 -5.67
C ASN A 4 -9.36 13.19 -4.47
N HIS A 5 -8.48 12.77 -3.56
CA HIS A 5 -8.83 11.99 -2.38
C HIS A 5 -8.83 12.81 -1.07
N ARG A 6 -8.88 14.15 -1.13
CA ARG A 6 -8.95 15.03 0.07
C ARG A 6 -9.77 16.30 -0.20
N GLY A 7 -10.42 16.85 0.84
CA GLY A 7 -11.02 18.18 0.78
C GLY A 7 -12.42 18.24 0.17
N ALA A 8 -12.67 19.25 -0.66
CA ALA A 8 -14.00 19.63 -1.16
C ALA A 8 -14.66 18.54 -2.02
N GLY A 9 -13.92 17.87 -2.90
CA GLY A 9 -14.46 16.83 -3.79
C GLY A 9 -14.95 15.56 -3.09
N ILE A 10 -14.59 15.34 -1.82
CA ILE A 10 -15.13 14.24 -1.01
C ILE A 10 -16.38 14.69 -0.26
N ARG A 11 -16.46 15.97 0.13
CA ARG A 11 -17.59 16.50 0.90
C ARG A 11 -18.90 16.48 0.10
N THR A 12 -18.82 16.53 -1.23
CA THR A 12 -19.96 16.44 -2.15
C THR A 12 -20.45 15.01 -2.38
N LEU A 13 -19.66 13.99 -2.02
CA LEU A 13 -20.04 12.59 -2.16
C LEU A 13 -20.88 12.10 -0.96
N PRO A 14 -21.83 11.17 -1.18
CA PRO A 14 -22.61 10.59 -0.10
C PRO A 14 -21.69 9.95 0.95
N ALA A 15 -22.02 10.18 2.22
CA ALA A 15 -21.22 9.77 3.39
C ALA A 15 -19.75 10.24 3.38
N LYS A 16 -19.40 11.26 2.59
CA LYS A 16 -18.01 11.72 2.40
C LYS A 16 -17.12 10.60 1.82
N GLY A 17 -17.67 9.79 0.91
CA GLY A 17 -16.97 8.68 0.27
C GLY A 17 -16.60 7.54 1.23
N ARG A 18 -17.33 7.40 2.34
CA ARG A 18 -17.18 6.29 3.28
C ARG A 18 -18.07 5.13 2.87
N GLY A 19 -17.59 3.92 3.09
CA GLY A 19 -18.33 2.71 2.82
C GLY A 19 -17.57 1.47 3.26
N THR A 20 -18.05 0.32 2.81
CA THR A 20 -17.45 -0.98 3.10
C THR A 20 -16.37 -1.31 2.06
N CYS A 21 -15.18 -1.66 2.53
CA CYS A 21 -14.09 -2.05 1.64
C CYS A 21 -14.27 -3.48 1.11
N ALA A 22 -14.25 -3.68 -0.21
CA ALA A 22 -14.35 -5.00 -0.84
C ALA A 22 -13.17 -5.95 -0.56
N ILE A 23 -12.01 -5.42 -0.12
CA ILE A 23 -10.81 -6.25 0.15
C ILE A 23 -10.73 -6.66 1.63
N CYS A 24 -11.03 -5.74 2.54
CA CYS A 24 -10.79 -5.96 3.97
C CYS A 24 -12.05 -5.95 4.84
N GLY A 25 -13.24 -5.78 4.25
CA GLY A 25 -14.52 -5.82 4.95
C GLY A 25 -14.77 -4.66 5.93
N LYS A 26 -13.81 -3.75 6.13
CA LYS A 26 -13.95 -2.64 7.07
C LYS A 26 -15.02 -1.65 6.60
N THR A 27 -15.92 -1.27 7.50
CA THR A 27 -16.97 -0.27 7.32
C THR A 27 -16.47 1.14 7.67
N ASP A 28 -17.25 2.16 7.30
CA ASP A 28 -17.02 3.58 7.61
C ASP A 28 -15.67 4.17 7.16
N ILE A 29 -15.02 3.53 6.19
CA ILE A 29 -13.71 3.93 5.69
C ILE A 29 -13.80 4.56 4.31
N LYS A 30 -12.86 5.46 3.98
CA LYS A 30 -12.80 6.08 2.64
C LYS A 30 -12.47 5.05 1.56
N VAL A 31 -13.45 4.73 0.73
CA VAL A 31 -13.38 3.77 -0.39
C VAL A 31 -13.28 4.54 -1.71
N LEU A 32 -12.18 5.27 -1.87
CA LEU A 32 -12.00 6.24 -2.98
C LEU A 32 -10.88 5.84 -3.94
N TYR A 33 -10.18 4.73 -3.69
CA TYR A 33 -9.05 4.32 -4.49
C TYR A 33 -9.46 3.22 -5.45
N GLU A 34 -9.41 3.50 -6.74
CA GLU A 34 -9.70 2.50 -7.77
C GLU A 34 -8.44 1.64 -8.02
N LYS A 35 -8.65 0.32 -8.05
CA LYS A 35 -7.66 -0.62 -8.59
C LYS A 35 -8.36 -1.70 -9.39
N ASP A 36 -7.70 -2.07 -10.46
CA ASP A 36 -8.03 -3.22 -11.27
C ASP A 36 -7.50 -4.48 -10.60
N ILE A 37 -8.41 -5.36 -10.20
CA ILE A 37 -8.11 -6.71 -9.74
C ILE A 37 -8.92 -7.63 -10.64
N ASP A 38 -8.25 -8.52 -11.38
CA ASP A 38 -8.88 -9.51 -12.26
C ASP A 38 -9.89 -8.92 -13.28
N GLY A 39 -9.52 -7.79 -13.88
CA GLY A 39 -10.32 -7.11 -14.91
C GLY A 39 -11.51 -6.31 -14.39
N LYS A 40 -11.68 -6.16 -13.08
CA LYS A 40 -12.73 -5.32 -12.47
C LYS A 40 -12.12 -4.14 -11.73
N THR A 41 -12.62 -2.94 -12.02
CA THR A 41 -12.30 -1.70 -11.31
C THR A 41 -13.00 -1.70 -9.95
N VAL A 42 -12.28 -2.12 -8.90
CA VAL A 42 -12.82 -2.17 -7.54
C VAL A 42 -12.39 -0.92 -6.77
N LYS A 43 -13.34 -0.27 -6.10
CA LYS A 43 -13.05 0.80 -5.15
C LYS A 43 -12.57 0.20 -3.83
N ILE A 44 -11.42 0.66 -3.39
CA ILE A 44 -10.65 0.10 -2.28
C ILE A 44 -10.43 1.18 -1.22
N CYS A 45 -10.31 0.73 0.03
CA CYS A 45 -10.01 1.63 1.14
C CYS A 45 -8.57 2.15 1.14
N LYS A 46 -8.36 3.26 1.86
CA LYS A 46 -7.03 3.86 2.06
C LYS A 46 -5.97 2.87 2.54
N PHE A 47 -6.30 1.96 3.46
CA PHE A 47 -5.34 1.00 4.01
C PHE A 47 -4.94 -0.07 3.00
N CYS A 48 -5.89 -0.60 2.24
CA CYS A 48 -5.58 -1.62 1.25
C CYS A 48 -4.73 -1.05 0.11
N ASN A 49 -4.96 0.20 -0.33
CA ASN A 49 -4.06 0.85 -1.29
C ASN A 49 -2.63 1.02 -0.72
N ALA A 50 -2.50 1.36 0.57
CA ALA A 50 -1.18 1.43 1.23
C ALA A 50 -0.52 0.05 1.34
N ASN A 51 -1.26 -0.98 1.74
CA ASN A 51 -0.75 -2.35 1.86
C ASN A 51 -0.29 -2.91 0.51
N LEU A 52 -1.03 -2.69 -0.58
CA LEU A 52 -0.62 -3.13 -1.91
C LEU A 52 0.71 -2.47 -2.33
N LYS A 53 0.86 -1.16 -2.08
CA LYS A 53 2.12 -0.45 -2.34
C LYS A 53 3.26 -0.97 -1.46
N ASN A 54 2.99 -1.30 -0.21
CA ASN A 54 3.99 -1.83 0.70
C ASN A 54 4.41 -3.24 0.31
N LYS A 55 3.47 -4.11 -0.08
CA LYS A 55 3.76 -5.44 -0.62
C LYS A 55 4.66 -5.35 -1.85
N ALA A 56 4.33 -4.51 -2.82
CA ALA A 56 5.16 -4.29 -4.00
C ALA A 56 6.60 -3.85 -3.66
N LYS A 57 6.77 -3.01 -2.63
CA LYS A 57 8.10 -2.59 -2.15
C LYS A 57 8.86 -3.69 -1.43
N VAL A 58 8.16 -4.51 -0.64
CA VAL A 58 8.75 -5.64 0.08
C VAL A 58 9.17 -6.73 -0.91
N GLU A 59 8.39 -6.99 -1.94
CA GLU A 59 8.75 -7.92 -3.02
C GLU A 59 9.94 -7.39 -3.82
N ALA A 60 9.96 -6.10 -4.14
CA ALA A 60 11.12 -5.46 -4.78
C ALA A 60 12.40 -5.52 -3.91
N ARG A 61 12.27 -5.49 -2.58
CA ARG A 61 13.40 -5.67 -1.65
C ARG A 61 13.80 -7.13 -1.47
N LYS A 62 12.85 -8.06 -1.45
CA LYS A 62 13.12 -9.51 -1.33
C LYS A 62 13.76 -10.11 -2.57
N ALA A 63 13.68 -9.44 -3.72
CA ALA A 63 14.43 -9.79 -4.92
C ALA A 63 15.93 -9.38 -4.88
N LYS A 64 16.40 -8.76 -3.77
CA LYS A 64 17.82 -8.57 -3.48
C LYS A 64 18.21 -9.28 -2.17
N PRO A 65 18.53 -10.58 -2.22
CA PRO A 65 19.48 -11.14 -1.26
C PRO A 65 20.58 -11.91 -2.00
N ALA A 66 21.74 -11.25 -2.08
CA ALA A 66 23.11 -11.67 -2.46
C ALA A 66 23.70 -10.39 -3.10
N GLU A 67 24.60 -9.62 -2.50
CA GLU A 67 25.78 -9.92 -1.72
C GLU A 67 25.95 -8.83 -0.64
N GLU A 68 26.16 -9.20 0.63
CA GLU A 68 27.19 -8.58 1.46
C GLU A 68 27.54 -9.55 2.59
N SER A 69 28.75 -10.10 2.45
CA SER A 69 29.48 -11.09 3.23
C SER A 69 29.52 -10.76 4.74
N ALA A 70 29.53 -11.67 5.71
CA ALA A 70 30.30 -12.91 5.83
C ALA A 70 31.81 -12.72 5.58
N GLU A 71 32.47 -11.85 6.35
CA GLU A 71 33.91 -11.95 6.63
C GLU A 71 34.20 -11.36 8.03
N ALA A 72 34.12 -12.23 9.04
CA ALA A 72 35.07 -12.20 10.13
C ALA A 72 35.85 -13.51 10.02
N PRO A 73 37.19 -13.45 9.96
CA PRO A 73 37.93 -13.90 11.13
C PRO A 73 39.19 -13.07 11.44
N ALA A 74 39.74 -13.40 12.60
CA ALA A 74 40.82 -12.77 13.34
C ALA A 74 42.22 -12.84 12.71
N GLU A 75 43.00 -11.76 12.86
CA GLU A 75 44.47 -11.66 13.07
C GLU A 75 44.75 -10.14 13.23
N SER A 76 45.54 -9.59 14.16
CA SER A 76 46.82 -10.05 14.71
C SER A 76 46.97 -9.62 16.17
N ALA A 77 47.57 -10.51 16.96
CA ALA A 77 48.36 -10.15 18.11
C ALA A 77 49.71 -9.59 17.62
N GLU A 78 50.13 -8.44 18.12
CA GLU A 78 51.47 -8.18 18.66
C GLU A 78 51.48 -6.85 19.43
#